data_AF-A0A4D4M4A4-F1
#
_entry.id   AF-A0A4D4M4A4-F1
#
_cell.length_a   1.000
_cell.length_b   1.000
_cell.length_c   1.000
_cell.angle_alpha   90.00
_cell.angle_beta   90.00
_cell.angle_gamma   90.00
#
_symmetry.space_group_name_H-M   'P 1'
#
loop_
_entity.id
_entity.type
_entity.pdbx_description
1 polymer ?
#
loop_
_entity_poly.entity_id
_entity_poly.type
_entity_poly.pdbx_seq_one_letter_code
_entity_poly.pdbx_strand_id
1 'polypeptide(L)'
;MWVIVSAGTAIALGTYLGGWRIIRTMGKGLTDLAPPQGFAAQTSAATAILASSHIGFSLSTTQVCSGSVLGAGIGRKGGVVRWSTATRMFAAWGLTLPAAGLVGAGAELLTKQGTWGTIATGVLLVAGAGAIWALSRRQPVTVDNVNDIAAEPAGVVTTAIAAVTPPPAGPVSVVDATADLKTTIPAPSPGAEPTRPATV
;
A
#
# COMPACT_ATOMS: atom_id res chain seq x y z
N MET A 1 -18.16 15.63 24.42
CA MET A 1 -16.73 16.00 24.61
C MET A 1 -15.84 14.80 24.95
N TRP A 2 -16.17 13.97 25.94
CA TRP A 2 -15.32 12.83 26.33
C TRP A 2 -15.07 11.81 25.20
N VAL A 3 -16.07 11.49 24.38
CA VAL A 3 -15.94 10.56 23.24
C VAL A 3 -14.96 11.08 22.18
N ILE A 4 -15.03 12.38 21.88
CA ILE A 4 -14.18 13.00 20.85
C ILE A 4 -12.72 12.97 21.31
N VAL A 5 -12.47 13.34 22.57
CA VAL A 5 -11.13 13.35 23.14
C VAL A 5 -10.56 11.93 23.27
N SER A 6 -11.36 10.96 23.73
CA SER A 6 -10.90 9.58 23.86
C SER A 6 -10.61 8.94 22.50
N ALA A 7 -11.50 9.11 21.52
CA ALA A 7 -11.30 8.61 20.16
C ALA A 7 -10.09 9.27 19.48
N GLY A 8 -9.96 10.59 19.57
CA GLY A 8 -8.81 11.31 19.01
C GLY A 8 -7.49 10.88 19.63
N THR A 9 -7.45 10.71 20.95
CA THR A 9 -6.25 10.23 21.66
C THR A 9 -5.91 8.80 21.28
N ALA A 10 -6.91 7.92 21.18
CA ALA A 10 -6.71 6.53 20.76
C ALA A 10 -6.16 6.43 19.33
N ILE A 11 -6.67 7.24 18.39
CA ILE A 11 -6.16 7.30 17.02
C ILE A 11 -4.71 7.81 17.01
N ALA A 12 -4.42 8.91 17.72
CA ALA A 12 -3.09 9.48 17.79
C ALA A 12 -2.06 8.49 18.37
N LEU A 13 -2.41 7.82 19.46
CA LEU A 13 -1.59 6.77 20.07
C LEU A 13 -1.39 5.58 19.11
N GLY A 14 -2.45 5.15 18.43
CA GLY A 14 -2.38 4.06 17.44
C GLY A 14 -1.44 4.38 16.28
N THR A 15 -1.53 5.60 15.73
CA THR A 15 -0.63 6.06 14.67
C THR A 15 0.83 6.12 15.15
N TYR A 16 1.07 6.62 16.36
CA TYR A 16 2.42 6.71 16.93
C TYR A 16 3.06 5.33 17.16
N LEU A 17 2.29 4.36 17.66
CA LEU A 17 2.81 3.05 18.05
C LEU A 17 3.01 2.08 16.87
N GLY A 18 2.31 2.25 15.75
CA GLY A 18 2.23 1.23 14.69
C GLY A 18 2.18 1.73 13.25
N GLY A 19 2.36 3.03 13.00
CA GLY A 19 2.19 3.61 11.66
C GLY A 19 3.23 3.20 10.63
N TRP A 20 4.43 2.79 11.05
CA TRP A 20 5.59 2.55 10.17
C TRP A 20 5.33 1.53 9.05
N ARG A 21 4.63 0.43 9.35
CA ARG A 21 4.31 -0.58 8.32
C ARG A 21 3.36 -0.05 7.26
N ILE A 22 2.39 0.78 7.67
CA ILE A 22 1.43 1.44 6.77
C ILE A 22 2.16 2.46 5.90
N ILE A 23 3.05 3.26 6.50
CA ILE A 23 3.87 4.25 5.79
C ILE A 23 4.73 3.58 4.71
N ARG A 24 5.41 2.46 5.03
CA ARG A 24 6.17 1.67 4.04
C ARG A 24 5.29 1.27 2.85
N THR A 25 4.11 0.68 3.13
CA THR A 25 3.21 0.21 2.06
C THR A 25 2.62 1.34 1.22
N MET A 26 2.25 2.47 1.83
CA MET A 26 1.64 3.60 1.12
C MET A 26 2.67 4.44 0.37
N GLY A 27 3.87 4.61 0.92
CA GLY A 27 4.89 5.50 0.36
C GLY A 27 5.67 4.90 -0.82
N LYS A 28 5.95 3.60 -0.79
CA LYS A 28 6.74 2.91 -1.83
C LYS A 28 6.08 1.63 -2.37
N GLY A 29 5.05 1.12 -1.70
CA GLY A 29 4.37 -0.11 -2.11
C GLY A 29 3.33 0.06 -3.22
N LEU A 30 2.78 1.27 -3.41
CA LEU A 30 1.71 1.52 -4.39
C LEU A 30 2.19 2.27 -5.65
N THR A 31 2.90 3.37 -5.47
CA THR A 31 3.55 4.15 -6.53
C THR A 31 4.65 5.00 -5.91
N ASP A 32 5.62 5.43 -6.71
CA ASP A 32 6.70 6.31 -6.25
C ASP A 32 6.33 7.77 -6.55
N LEU A 33 5.99 8.51 -5.48
CA LEU A 33 5.58 9.91 -5.53
C LEU A 33 6.77 10.81 -5.18
N ALA A 34 7.06 11.77 -6.05
CA ALA A 34 7.90 12.89 -5.64
C ALA A 34 7.07 13.87 -4.77
N PRO A 35 7.73 14.77 -4.02
CA PRO A 35 7.05 15.68 -3.10
C PRO A 35 5.88 16.48 -3.71
N PRO A 36 5.96 17.00 -4.96
CA PRO A 36 4.83 17.69 -5.57
C PRO A 36 3.59 16.82 -5.78
N GLN A 37 3.77 15.54 -6.16
CA GLN A 37 2.66 14.60 -6.32
C GLN A 37 2.09 14.18 -4.97
N GLY A 38 2.95 14.02 -3.96
CA GLY A 38 2.52 13.77 -2.58
C GLY A 38 1.63 14.90 -2.06
N PHE A 39 2.02 16.16 -2.29
CA PHE A 39 1.20 17.31 -1.94
C PHE A 39 -0.14 17.29 -2.68
N ALA A 40 -0.12 17.11 -4.01
CA ALA A 40 -1.34 17.05 -4.82
C ALA A 40 -2.30 15.93 -4.36
N ALA A 41 -1.76 14.75 -4.02
CA ALA A 41 -2.54 13.62 -3.49
C ALA A 41 -3.19 13.97 -2.15
N GLN A 42 -2.45 14.58 -1.21
CA GLN A 42 -2.99 14.97 0.09
C GLN A 42 -4.03 16.08 -0.01
N THR A 43 -3.81 17.08 -0.88
CA THR A 43 -4.80 18.12 -1.15
C THR A 43 -6.08 17.53 -1.72
N SER A 44 -5.99 16.64 -2.71
CA SER A 44 -7.15 15.94 -3.28
C SER A 44 -7.92 15.15 -2.21
N ALA A 45 -7.21 14.38 -1.38
CA ALA A 45 -7.84 13.60 -0.32
C ALA A 45 -8.51 14.49 0.73
N ALA A 46 -7.83 15.55 1.17
CA ALA A 46 -8.38 16.52 2.12
C ALA A 46 -9.63 17.21 1.59
N THR A 47 -9.60 17.67 0.33
CA THR A 47 -10.75 18.29 -0.32
C THR A 47 -11.95 17.34 -0.38
N ALA A 48 -11.74 16.09 -0.76
CA ALA A 48 -12.82 15.10 -0.81
C ALA A 48 -13.41 14.79 0.57
N ILE A 49 -12.55 14.62 1.59
CA ILE A 49 -12.99 14.38 2.97
C ILE A 49 -13.76 15.58 3.51
N LEU A 50 -13.26 16.80 3.32
CA LEU A 50 -13.93 18.02 3.77
C LEU A 50 -15.27 18.21 3.06
N ALA A 51 -15.31 18.04 1.74
CA ALA A 51 -16.55 18.13 0.97
C ALA A 51 -17.60 17.13 1.50
N SER A 52 -17.21 15.87 1.75
CA SER A 52 -18.10 14.85 2.32
C SER A 52 -18.56 15.18 3.74
N SER A 53 -17.66 15.74 4.55
CA SER A 53 -17.97 16.15 5.93
C SER A 53 -18.99 17.30 5.94
N HIS A 54 -18.90 18.23 4.98
CA HIS A 54 -19.84 19.34 4.83
C HIS A 54 -21.24 18.90 4.37
N ILE A 55 -21.33 17.90 3.49
CA ILE A 55 -22.61 17.35 3.00
C ILE A 55 -23.19 16.25 3.92
N GLY A 56 -22.47 15.86 4.97
CA GLY A 56 -22.93 14.90 5.98
C GLY A 56 -22.87 13.43 5.55
N PHE A 57 -22.23 13.10 4.43
CA PHE A 57 -22.06 11.71 4.01
C PHE A 57 -20.83 11.06 4.66
N SER A 58 -20.99 9.80 5.08
CA SER A 58 -19.87 8.97 5.53
C SER A 58 -19.14 8.39 4.31
N LEU A 59 -17.82 8.57 4.27
CA LEU A 59 -16.96 7.97 3.25
C LEU A 59 -15.79 7.21 3.87
N SER A 60 -15.17 6.34 3.07
CA SER A 60 -13.97 5.60 3.46
C SER A 60 -12.72 6.44 3.21
N THR A 61 -12.11 6.94 4.28
CA THR A 61 -10.85 7.73 4.20
C THR A 61 -9.71 6.92 3.58
N THR A 62 -9.67 5.61 3.77
CA THR A 62 -8.68 4.71 3.15
C THR A 62 -8.83 4.67 1.63
N GLN A 63 -10.06 4.58 1.12
CA GLN A 63 -10.32 4.56 -0.32
C GLN A 63 -10.02 5.91 -0.96
N VAL A 64 -10.41 7.00 -0.30
CA VAL A 64 -10.09 8.36 -0.76
C VAL A 64 -8.58 8.58 -0.80
N CYS A 65 -7.86 8.29 0.30
CA CYS A 65 -6.42 8.49 0.36
C CYS A 65 -5.68 7.61 -0.68
N SER A 66 -6.01 6.32 -0.77
CA SER A 66 -5.39 5.40 -1.74
C SER A 66 -5.70 5.80 -3.18
N GLY A 67 -6.94 6.23 -3.46
CA GLY A 67 -7.36 6.71 -4.77
C GLY A 67 -6.66 8.00 -5.19
N SER A 68 -6.51 8.98 -4.29
CA SER A 68 -5.75 10.21 -4.55
C SER A 68 -4.27 9.93 -4.82
N VAL A 69 -3.67 8.98 -4.09
CA VAL A 69 -2.28 8.52 -4.31
C VAL A 69 -2.11 7.85 -5.68
N LEU A 70 -3.02 6.93 -6.02
CA LEU A 70 -3.04 6.29 -7.34
C LEU A 70 -3.22 7.31 -8.47
N GLY A 71 -4.16 8.23 -8.32
CA GLY A 71 -4.44 9.28 -9.30
C GLY A 71 -3.22 10.19 -9.54
N ALA A 72 -2.55 10.61 -8.47
CA ALA A 72 -1.32 11.40 -8.57
C ALA A 72 -0.16 10.62 -9.22
N GLY A 73 -0.10 9.30 -9.00
CA GLY A 73 0.86 8.40 -9.63
C GLY A 73 0.66 8.23 -11.14
N ILE A 74 -0.59 8.08 -11.59
CA ILE A 74 -0.96 7.93 -13.01
C ILE A 74 -0.72 9.23 -13.79
N GLY A 75 -0.94 10.39 -13.17
CA GLY A 75 -0.75 11.70 -13.81
C GLY A 75 0.70 12.09 -14.11
N ARG A 76 1.69 11.31 -13.64
CA ARG A 76 3.12 11.58 -13.84
C ARG A 76 3.63 10.92 -15.12
N LYS A 77 4.32 11.67 -15.99
CA LYS A 77 5.11 11.10 -17.10
C LYS A 77 6.12 10.09 -16.53
N GLY A 78 6.02 8.83 -16.93
CA GLY A 78 6.85 7.72 -16.42
C GLY A 78 6.52 7.28 -14.98
N GLY A 79 5.32 7.59 -14.47
CA GLY A 79 4.83 7.06 -13.18
C GLY A 79 4.52 5.57 -13.28
N VAL A 80 5.10 4.77 -12.37
CA VAL A 80 4.86 3.31 -12.31
C VAL A 80 3.95 3.01 -11.13
N VAL A 81 2.74 2.54 -11.41
CA VAL A 81 1.79 2.06 -10.41
C VAL A 81 1.88 0.54 -10.28
N ARG A 82 2.01 0.05 -9.05
CA ARG A 82 2.07 -1.38 -8.74
C ARG A 82 0.66 -1.96 -8.62
N TRP A 83 0.04 -2.29 -9.76
CA TRP A 83 -1.33 -2.82 -9.83
C TRP A 83 -1.55 -4.09 -9.01
N SER A 84 -0.54 -4.97 -8.90
CA SER A 84 -0.55 -6.14 -8.01
C SER A 84 -0.91 -5.77 -6.56
N THR A 85 -0.29 -4.71 -6.03
CA THR A 85 -0.53 -4.24 -4.66
C THR A 85 -1.90 -3.59 -4.54
N ALA A 86 -2.31 -2.79 -5.53
CA ALA A 86 -3.64 -2.16 -5.56
C ALA A 86 -4.77 -3.21 -5.55
N THR A 87 -4.67 -4.25 -6.39
CA THR A 87 -5.67 -5.32 -6.45
C THR A 87 -5.70 -6.14 -5.15
N ARG A 88 -4.54 -6.43 -4.56
CA ARG A 88 -4.47 -7.12 -3.26
C ARG A 88 -5.13 -6.30 -2.15
N MET A 89 -4.99 -4.98 -2.16
CA MET A 89 -5.70 -4.08 -1.26
C MET A 89 -7.22 -4.15 -1.46
N PHE A 90 -7.67 -4.09 -2.71
CA PHE A 90 -9.10 -4.14 -3.03
C PHE A 90 -9.73 -5.48 -2.59
N ALA A 91 -9.04 -6.59 -2.86
CA ALA A 91 -9.46 -7.91 -2.38
C ALA A 91 -9.50 -7.98 -0.86
N ALA A 92 -8.52 -7.38 -0.17
CA ALA A 92 -8.51 -7.30 1.28
C ALA A 92 -9.71 -6.50 1.81
N TRP A 93 -10.06 -5.37 1.21
CA TRP A 93 -11.26 -4.61 1.61
C TRP A 93 -12.54 -5.44 1.46
N GLY A 94 -12.69 -6.12 0.32
CA GLY A 94 -13.82 -7.02 0.09
C GLY A 94 -13.90 -8.15 1.12
N LEU A 95 -12.77 -8.73 1.50
CA LEU A 95 -12.69 -9.81 2.50
C LEU A 95 -12.91 -9.31 3.94
N THR A 96 -12.54 -8.08 4.26
CA THR A 96 -12.66 -7.55 5.63
C THR A 96 -14.10 -7.42 6.11
N LEU A 97 -15.05 -7.09 5.22
CA LEU A 97 -16.47 -6.97 5.57
C LEU A 97 -17.10 -8.31 6.04
N PRO A 98 -17.04 -9.41 5.27
CA PRO A 98 -17.57 -10.69 5.71
C PRO A 98 -16.80 -11.24 6.91
N ALA A 99 -15.47 -11.06 6.97
CA ALA A 99 -14.69 -11.48 8.12
C ALA A 99 -15.15 -10.77 9.42
N ALA A 100 -15.38 -9.45 9.36
CA ALA A 100 -15.91 -8.69 10.49
C ALA A 100 -17.32 -9.16 10.87
N GLY A 101 -18.18 -9.44 9.89
CA GLY A 101 -19.51 -9.99 10.12
C GLY A 101 -19.49 -11.35 10.82
N LEU A 102 -18.62 -12.27 10.39
CA LEU A 102 -18.48 -13.59 11.00
C LEU A 102 -17.94 -13.52 12.43
N VAL A 103 -16.94 -12.67 12.68
CA VAL A 103 -16.40 -12.46 14.04
C VAL A 103 -17.47 -11.84 14.94
N GLY A 104 -18.21 -10.85 14.45
CA GLY A 104 -19.32 -10.23 15.16
C GLY A 104 -20.43 -11.22 15.51
N ALA A 105 -20.87 -12.02 14.53
CA ALA A 105 -21.87 -13.07 14.74
C ALA A 105 -21.40 -14.12 15.76
N GLY A 106 -20.14 -14.55 15.69
CA GLY A 106 -19.54 -15.47 16.66
C GLY A 106 -19.50 -14.89 18.07
N ALA A 107 -19.13 -13.62 18.20
CA ALA A 107 -19.14 -12.93 19.49
C ALA A 107 -20.56 -12.82 20.06
N GLU A 108 -21.55 -12.48 19.22
CA GLU A 108 -22.95 -12.41 19.63
C GLU A 108 -23.47 -13.77 20.14
N LEU A 109 -23.18 -14.85 19.41
CA LEU A 109 -23.56 -16.22 19.80
C LEU A 109 -22.99 -16.61 21.17
N LEU A 110 -21.74 -16.22 21.46
CA LEU A 110 -21.14 -16.42 22.77
C LEU A 110 -21.86 -15.60 23.84
N THR A 111 -22.09 -14.30 23.60
CA THR A 111 -22.73 -13.43 24.61
C THR A 111 -24.15 -13.85 24.98
N LYS A 112 -24.87 -14.54 24.08
CA LYS A 112 -26.21 -15.08 24.37
C LYS A 112 -26.21 -16.19 25.43
N GLN A 113 -25.07 -16.81 25.72
CA GLN A 113 -24.92 -17.89 26.72
C GLN A 113 -24.85 -17.36 28.18
N GLY A 114 -25.15 -16.08 28.40
CA GLY A 114 -25.10 -15.43 29.72
C GLY A 114 -23.71 -14.89 30.08
N THR A 115 -23.50 -14.60 31.37
CA THR A 115 -22.31 -13.90 31.89
C THR A 115 -20.98 -14.58 31.51
N TRP A 116 -20.94 -15.92 31.52
CA TRP A 116 -19.75 -16.67 31.11
C TRP A 116 -19.37 -16.36 29.64
N GLY A 117 -20.38 -16.26 28.77
CA GLY A 117 -20.20 -15.95 27.36
C GLY A 117 -19.60 -14.57 27.13
N THR A 118 -20.02 -13.57 27.90
CA THR A 118 -19.44 -12.22 27.86
C THR A 118 -17.98 -12.21 28.31
N ILE A 119 -17.67 -12.94 29.39
CA ILE A 119 -16.29 -13.08 29.89
C ILE A 119 -15.42 -13.77 28.83
N ALA A 120 -15.93 -14.86 28.24
CA ALA A 120 -15.23 -15.60 27.19
C ALA A 120 -14.93 -14.71 25.97
N THR A 121 -15.91 -13.91 25.51
CA THR A 121 -15.69 -12.94 24.42
C THR A 121 -14.63 -11.90 24.77
N GLY A 122 -14.63 -11.39 26.01
CA GLY A 122 -13.60 -10.46 26.48
C GLY A 122 -12.21 -11.09 26.48
N VAL A 123 -12.08 -12.33 26.96
CA VAL A 123 -10.82 -13.08 26.95
C VAL A 123 -10.35 -13.35 25.52
N LEU A 124 -11.25 -13.76 24.62
CA LEU A 124 -10.92 -13.98 23.20
C LEU A 124 -10.47 -12.69 22.51
N LEU A 125 -11.08 -11.55 22.84
CA LEU A 125 -10.66 -10.25 22.31
C LEU A 125 -9.26 -9.87 22.78
N VAL A 126 -8.96 -10.03 24.07
CA VAL A 126 -7.63 -9.76 24.63
C VAL A 126 -6.57 -10.72 24.06
N ALA A 127 -6.89 -12.01 23.99
CA ALA A 127 -6.01 -13.01 23.41
C ALA A 127 -5.76 -12.76 21.92
N GLY A 128 -6.80 -12.41 21.16
CA GLY A 128 -6.70 -12.05 19.75
C GLY A 128 -5.85 -10.80 19.52
N ALA A 129 -6.08 -9.74 20.29
CA ALA A 129 -5.26 -8.52 20.25
C ALA A 129 -3.80 -8.81 20.61
N GLY A 130 -3.55 -9.61 21.65
CA GLY A 130 -2.22 -10.05 22.06
C GLY A 130 -1.52 -10.89 21.00
N ALA A 131 -2.25 -11.81 20.35
CA ALA A 131 -1.73 -12.61 19.25
C ALA A 131 -1.38 -11.76 18.03
N ILE A 132 -2.25 -10.82 17.62
CA ILE A 132 -1.98 -9.87 16.53
C ILE A 132 -0.74 -9.04 16.84
N TRP A 133 -0.62 -8.53 18.07
CA TRP A 133 0.52 -7.75 18.49
C TRP A 133 1.82 -8.58 18.48
N ALA A 134 1.78 -9.80 19.01
CA ALA A 134 2.92 -10.71 19.01
C ALA A 134 3.34 -11.11 17.58
N LEU A 135 2.39 -11.39 16.70
CA LEU A 135 2.63 -11.67 15.28
C LEU A 135 3.18 -10.45 14.56
N SER A 136 2.68 -9.25 14.86
CA SER A 136 3.16 -7.98 14.30
C SER A 136 4.62 -7.73 14.67
N ARG A 137 5.02 -8.07 15.90
CA ARG A 137 6.41 -7.92 16.37
C ARG A 137 7.42 -8.87 15.70
N ARG A 138 6.99 -9.88 14.95
CA ARG A 138 7.90 -10.80 14.23
C ARG A 138 8.65 -10.13 13.07
N GLN A 139 8.09 -9.07 12.49
CA GLN A 139 8.72 -8.31 11.41
C GLN A 139 8.59 -6.81 11.69
N PRO A 140 9.39 -6.26 12.61
CA PRO A 140 9.29 -4.86 13.00
C PRO A 140 9.74 -3.95 11.84
N VAL A 141 8.84 -3.05 11.44
CA VAL A 141 9.15 -1.96 10.53
C VAL A 141 9.48 -0.73 11.38
N THR A 142 10.73 -0.29 11.35
CA THR A 142 11.26 0.88 12.07
C THR A 142 11.59 2.00 11.09
N VAL A 143 11.96 3.17 11.59
CA VAL A 143 12.37 4.32 10.76
C VAL A 143 13.54 3.98 9.84
N ASP A 144 14.49 3.16 10.31
CA ASP A 144 15.69 2.81 9.56
C ASP A 144 15.38 1.91 8.36
N ASN A 145 14.36 1.06 8.48
CA ASN A 145 14.03 0.06 7.47
C ASN A 145 12.74 0.37 6.69
N VAL A 146 12.04 1.47 7.00
CA VAL A 146 10.77 1.82 6.34
C VAL A 146 10.93 1.95 4.82
N ASN A 147 12.15 2.29 4.37
CA ASN A 147 12.51 2.50 2.99
C ASN A 147 12.99 1.24 2.25
N ASP A 148 13.25 0.15 2.97
CA ASP A 148 13.79 -1.09 2.44
C ASP A 148 12.66 -1.97 1.90
N ILE A 149 12.31 -1.77 0.63
CA ILE A 149 11.33 -2.59 -0.07
C ILE A 149 12.06 -3.39 -1.13
N ALA A 150 12.01 -4.73 -1.01
CA ALA A 150 12.46 -5.61 -2.08
C ALA A 150 11.73 -5.22 -3.38
N ALA A 151 12.48 -4.96 -4.44
CA ALA A 151 11.91 -4.70 -5.75
C ALA A 151 10.97 -5.86 -6.10
N GLU A 152 9.71 -5.57 -6.44
CA GLU A 152 8.85 -6.62 -6.98
C GLU A 152 9.50 -7.05 -8.31
N PRO A 153 9.68 -8.36 -8.56
CA PRO A 153 10.22 -8.81 -9.82
C PRO A 153 9.31 -8.33 -10.96
N ALA A 154 9.91 -7.66 -11.94
CA ALA A 154 9.26 -6.98 -13.07
C ALA A 154 8.39 -7.90 -13.98
N GLY A 155 8.30 -9.19 -13.68
CA GLY A 155 7.55 -10.19 -14.45
C GLY A 155 6.04 -9.98 -14.45
N VAL A 156 5.43 -9.56 -13.34
CA VAL A 156 3.95 -9.42 -13.25
C VAL A 156 3.43 -8.25 -14.09
N VAL A 157 4.21 -7.16 -14.17
CA VAL A 157 3.88 -5.98 -14.98
C VAL A 157 4.01 -6.28 -16.47
N THR A 158 5.01 -7.08 -16.87
CA THR A 158 5.24 -7.46 -18.27
C THR A 158 4.15 -8.40 -18.80
N THR A 159 3.70 -9.38 -18.00
CA THR A 159 2.62 -10.31 -18.41
C THR A 159 1.25 -9.62 -18.48
N ALA A 160 0.96 -8.66 -17.59
CA ALA A 160 -0.30 -7.92 -17.62
C ALA A 160 -0.37 -6.92 -18.79
N ILE A 161 0.75 -6.28 -19.16
CA ILE A 161 0.82 -5.40 -20.34
C ILE A 161 0.74 -6.21 -21.64
N ALA A 162 1.38 -7.39 -21.70
CA ALA A 162 1.28 -8.30 -22.84
C ALA A 162 -0.15 -8.83 -23.07
N ALA A 163 -0.95 -8.98 -22.00
CA ALA A 163 -2.34 -9.45 -22.10
C ALA A 163 -3.33 -8.36 -22.57
N VAL A 164 -2.98 -7.08 -22.47
CA VAL A 164 -3.86 -5.94 -22.83
C VAL A 164 -3.45 -5.28 -24.15
N THR A 165 -2.30 -5.63 -24.72
CA THR A 165 -1.93 -5.15 -26.06
C THR A 165 -2.71 -5.98 -27.09
N PRO A 166 -3.66 -5.41 -27.85
CA PRO A 166 -4.32 -6.16 -28.91
C PRO A 166 -3.27 -6.55 -29.97
N PRO A 167 -3.41 -7.72 -30.62
CA PRO A 167 -2.53 -8.12 -31.70
C PRO A 167 -2.47 -6.98 -32.73
N PRO A 168 -1.29 -6.60 -33.25
CA PRO A 168 -1.22 -5.60 -34.30
C PRO A 168 -2.09 -6.05 -35.47
N ALA A 169 -3.18 -5.31 -35.72
CA ALA A 169 -4.02 -5.50 -36.88
C ALA A 169 -3.25 -5.01 -38.11
N GLY A 170 -2.44 -5.89 -38.70
CA GLY A 170 -1.73 -5.65 -39.93
C GLY A 170 -0.53 -6.58 -40.09
N PRO A 171 -0.23 -7.06 -41.30
CA PRO A 171 0.94 -7.90 -41.53
C PRO A 171 2.19 -7.01 -41.50
N VAL A 172 2.91 -7.02 -40.37
CA VAL A 172 4.22 -6.37 -40.27
C VAL A 172 5.29 -7.43 -40.49
N SER A 173 6.04 -7.30 -41.58
CA SER A 173 7.16 -8.16 -41.93
C SER A 173 8.23 -8.15 -40.84
N VAL A 174 8.79 -9.32 -40.54
CA VAL A 174 9.66 -9.66 -39.39
C VAL A 174 11.06 -9.01 -39.47
N VAL A 175 11.27 -7.94 -40.23
CA VAL A 175 12.62 -7.46 -40.57
C VAL A 175 13.16 -6.35 -39.65
N ASP A 176 12.32 -5.59 -38.92
CA ASP A 176 12.81 -4.42 -38.14
C ASP A 176 12.92 -4.58 -36.62
N ALA A 177 12.52 -5.73 -36.03
CA ALA A 177 12.52 -5.90 -34.57
C ALA A 177 13.92 -6.03 -33.92
N THR A 178 14.99 -6.17 -34.71
CA THR A 178 16.37 -6.31 -34.19
C THR A 178 17.18 -5.01 -34.20
N ALA A 179 16.67 -3.95 -34.82
CA ALA A 179 17.35 -2.66 -34.90
C ALA A 179 17.16 -1.80 -33.64
N ASP A 180 15.97 -1.82 -33.02
CA ASP A 180 15.63 -0.95 -31.89
C ASP A 180 16.09 -1.46 -30.50
N LEU A 181 16.59 -2.69 -30.41
CA LEU A 181 17.11 -3.25 -29.15
C LEU A 181 18.57 -2.88 -28.86
N LYS A 182 19.26 -2.16 -29.76
CA LYS A 182 20.71 -1.91 -29.68
C LYS A 182 21.12 -0.51 -29.20
N THR A 183 20.21 0.40 -28.85
CA THR A 183 20.56 1.83 -28.65
C THR A 183 20.48 2.39 -27.23
N THR A 184 20.15 1.63 -26.17
CA THR A 184 19.95 2.26 -24.83
C THR A 184 20.74 1.70 -23.65
N ILE A 185 21.68 0.77 -23.82
CA ILE A 185 22.56 0.32 -22.73
C ILE A 185 24.02 0.30 -23.19
N PRO A 186 24.87 1.26 -22.77
CA PRO A 186 26.31 1.14 -22.93
C PRO A 186 26.84 0.04 -21.99
N ALA A 187 27.57 -0.93 -22.55
CA ALA A 187 28.31 -1.92 -21.76
C ALA A 187 29.47 -1.25 -20.99
N PRO A 188 29.88 -1.76 -19.81
CA PRO A 188 31.04 -1.23 -19.10
C PRO A 188 32.32 -1.56 -19.90
N SER A 189 33.19 -0.55 -20.08
CA SER A 189 34.41 -0.68 -20.87
C SER A 189 35.42 -1.64 -20.20
N PRO A 190 36.00 -2.61 -20.92
CA PRO A 190 37.07 -3.45 -20.40
C PRO A 190 38.40 -2.69 -20.49
N GLY A 191 38.87 -2.09 -19.39
CA GLY A 191 40.19 -1.46 -19.35
C GLY A 191 40.49 -0.39 -18.30
N ALA A 192 39.71 -0.25 -17.22
CA ALA A 192 40.06 0.69 -16.14
C ALA A 192 40.99 0.02 -15.11
N GLU A 193 42.29 0.29 -15.25
CA GLU A 193 43.34 -0.02 -14.28
C GLU A 193 43.06 0.67 -12.93
N PRO A 194 43.30 0.03 -11.77
CA PRO A 194 43.05 0.64 -10.47
C PRO A 194 44.12 1.70 -10.16
N THR A 195 43.74 2.98 -10.19
CA THR A 195 44.62 4.07 -9.77
C THR A 195 44.84 4.04 -8.26
N ARG A 196 46.07 3.71 -7.87
CA ARG A 196 46.60 3.78 -6.49
C ARG A 196 46.65 5.24 -6.02
N PRO A 197 46.27 5.58 -4.77
CA PRO A 197 46.41 6.93 -4.27
C PRO A 197 47.89 7.25 -4.02
N ALA A 198 48.37 8.35 -4.61
CA ALA A 198 49.68 8.92 -4.30
C ALA A 198 49.53 10.02 -3.23
N THR A 199 50.28 9.83 -2.15
CA THR A 199 50.64 10.79 -1.09
C THR A 199 51.09 12.14 -1.63
N VAL A 200 50.56 13.23 -1.03
CA VAL A 200 51.31 14.31 -0.35
C VAL A 200 50.43 14.82 0.79
#